data_AF-A0A7W7RAG7-F1
#
_entry.id   AF-A0A7W7RAG7-F1
#
_cell.length_a   1.000
_cell.length_b   1.000
_cell.length_c   1.000
_cell.angle_alpha   90.00
_cell.angle_beta   90.00
_cell.angle_gamma   90.00
#
_symmetry.space_group_name_H-M   'P 1'
#
loop_
_entity.id
_entity.type
_entity.pdbx_description
1 polymer ?
#
loop_
_entity_poly.entity_id
_entity_poly.type
_entity_poly.pdbx_seq_one_letter_code
_entity_poly.pdbx_strand_id
1 'polypeptide(L)'
;MGEQAQPQEPQVPPITAQVTVAGPEAAVLRELAAALGRPAEALALDYAAGTLKLPTTTIGESAFADWTLFDGPPDLAAHADDYLAGGFGR
;
A
#
# COMPACT_ATOMS: atom_id res chain seq x y z
N MET A 1 -14.87 -54.52 22.46
CA MET A 1 -14.98 -53.06 22.30
C MET A 1 -13.78 -52.64 21.47
N GLY A 2 -14.01 -52.16 20.25
CA GLY A 2 -12.93 -51.91 19.28
C GLY A 2 -12.37 -50.50 19.42
N GLU A 3 -11.04 -50.39 19.53
CA GLU A 3 -10.32 -49.13 19.31
C GLU A 3 -10.60 -48.66 17.88
N GLN A 4 -11.31 -47.54 17.75
CA GLN A 4 -11.41 -46.83 16.47
C GLN A 4 -10.07 -46.10 16.25
N ALA A 5 -9.25 -46.60 15.33
CA ALA A 5 -8.11 -45.87 14.81
C ALA A 5 -8.62 -44.61 14.11
N GLN A 6 -8.32 -43.44 14.68
CA GLN A 6 -8.65 -42.16 14.06
C GLN A 6 -7.94 -42.07 12.68
N PRO A 7 -8.62 -41.62 11.62
CA PRO A 7 -7.99 -41.42 10.32
C PRO A 7 -6.90 -40.36 10.47
N GLN A 8 -5.64 -40.75 10.22
CA GLN A 8 -4.52 -39.83 10.19
C GLN A 8 -4.69 -38.93 8.96
N GLU A 9 -5.08 -37.67 9.15
CA GLU A 9 -4.98 -36.67 8.10
C GLU A 9 -3.53 -36.63 7.58
N PRO A 10 -3.30 -36.61 6.25
CA PRO A 10 -1.96 -36.51 5.71
C PRO A 10 -1.30 -35.23 6.22
N GLN A 11 -0.28 -35.38 7.06
CA GLN A 11 0.51 -34.26 7.58
C GLN A 11 1.33 -33.68 6.43
N VAL A 12 0.78 -32.65 5.78
CA VAL A 12 1.51 -31.88 4.79
C VAL A 12 2.64 -31.15 5.51
N PRO A 13 3.92 -31.34 5.13
CA PRO A 13 5.03 -30.66 5.79
C PRO A 13 4.94 -29.14 5.58
N PRO A 14 5.21 -28.33 6.62
CA PRO A 14 5.13 -26.87 6.52
C PRO A 14 6.22 -26.31 5.59
N ILE A 15 5.91 -25.21 4.89
CA ILE A 15 6.85 -24.44 4.08
C ILE A 15 7.08 -23.09 4.75
N THR A 16 8.34 -22.73 4.97
CA THR A 16 8.75 -21.44 5.55
C THR A 16 9.49 -20.60 4.51
N ALA A 17 9.10 -19.34 4.35
CA ALA A 17 9.78 -18.38 3.48
C ALA A 17 10.21 -17.14 4.29
N GLN A 18 11.34 -16.54 3.91
CA GLN A 18 11.85 -15.30 4.50
C GLN A 18 11.79 -14.19 3.44
N VAL A 19 11.21 -13.06 3.81
CA VAL A 19 11.06 -11.90 2.92
C VAL A 19 11.88 -10.74 3.48
N THR A 20 12.77 -10.19 2.67
CA THR A 20 13.55 -8.99 3.01
C THR A 20 13.30 -7.94 1.93
N VAL A 21 12.74 -6.80 2.34
CA VAL A 21 12.64 -5.61 1.48
C VAL A 21 13.68 -4.61 1.96
N ALA A 22 14.53 -4.15 1.03
CA ALA A 22 15.63 -3.23 1.30
C ALA A 22 15.52 -2.00 0.39
N GLY A 23 16.38 -1.01 0.62
CA GLY A 23 16.45 0.18 -0.23
C GLY A 23 15.26 1.14 -0.04
N PRO A 24 14.96 1.97 -1.06
CA PRO A 24 13.93 3.00 -0.96
C PRO A 24 12.53 2.41 -0.75
N GLU A 25 12.24 1.23 -1.30
CA GLU A 25 10.94 0.56 -1.09
C GLU A 25 10.68 0.25 0.38
N ALA A 26 11.72 -0.10 1.15
CA ALA A 26 11.60 -0.37 2.57
C ALA A 26 11.22 0.90 3.37
N ALA A 27 11.66 2.08 2.94
CA ALA A 27 11.26 3.34 3.55
C ALA A 27 9.79 3.65 3.26
N VAL A 28 9.37 3.51 2.00
CA VAL A 28 7.97 3.72 1.58
C VAL A 28 7.02 2.76 2.31
N LEU A 29 7.38 1.49 2.46
CA LEU A 29 6.56 0.53 3.19
C LEU A 29 6.42 0.89 4.68
N ARG A 30 7.46 1.45 5.30
CA ARG A 30 7.39 1.91 6.70
C ARG A 30 6.49 3.13 6.86
N GLU A 31 6.58 4.08 5.95
CA GLU A 31 5.71 5.26 5.96
C GLU A 31 4.25 4.88 5.70
N LEU A 32 4.02 3.99 4.73
CA LEU A 32 2.69 3.47 4.43
C LEU A 32 2.13 2.66 5.60
N ALA A 33 2.95 1.86 6.27
CA ALA A 33 2.59 1.15 7.50
C ALA A 33 2.11 2.11 8.59
N ALA A 34 2.86 3.19 8.81
CA ALA A 34 2.49 4.23 9.78
C ALA A 34 1.19 4.94 9.40
N ALA A 35 1.00 5.28 8.12
CA ALA A 35 -0.21 5.96 7.62
C ALA A 35 -1.46 5.08 7.72
N LEU A 36 -1.32 3.77 7.48
CA LEU A 36 -2.42 2.80 7.55
C LEU A 36 -2.63 2.20 8.95
N GLY A 37 -1.75 2.49 9.91
CA GLY A 37 -1.74 1.85 11.22
C GLY A 37 -1.53 0.33 11.16
N ARG A 38 -0.86 -0.17 10.11
CA ARG A 38 -0.57 -1.60 9.91
C ARG A 38 0.90 -1.89 10.22
N PRO A 39 1.25 -3.14 10.61
CA PRO A 39 2.65 -3.53 10.74
C PRO A 39 3.34 -3.56 9.37
N ALA A 40 4.61 -3.13 9.33
CA ALA A 40 5.40 -3.06 8.10
C ALA A 40 5.67 -4.46 7.50
N GLU A 41 5.71 -5.49 8.34
CA GLU A 41 5.89 -6.89 7.94
C GLU A 41 4.72 -7.36 7.07
N ALA A 42 3.49 -6.99 7.44
CA ALA A 42 2.30 -7.36 6.66
C ALA A 42 2.31 -6.69 5.28
N LEU A 43 2.74 -5.42 5.21
CA LEU A 43 2.89 -4.73 3.93
C LEU A 43 4.05 -5.28 3.10
N ALA A 44 5.14 -5.72 3.73
CA ALA A 44 6.26 -6.37 3.04
C ALA A 44 5.86 -7.72 2.43
N LEU A 45 5.00 -8.49 3.12
CA LEU A 45 4.39 -9.70 2.58
C LEU A 45 3.44 -9.39 1.42
N ASP A 46 2.55 -8.41 1.58
CA ASP A 46 1.63 -7.97 0.52
C ASP A 46 2.42 -7.48 -0.72
N TYR A 47 3.55 -6.80 -0.51
CA TYR A 47 4.47 -6.36 -1.56
C TYR A 47 5.17 -7.53 -2.25
N ALA A 48 5.74 -8.46 -1.49
CA ALA A 48 6.42 -9.64 -2.04
C ALA A 48 5.46 -10.58 -2.78
N ALA A 49 4.19 -10.64 -2.36
CA ALA A 49 3.13 -11.36 -3.06
C ALA A 49 2.65 -10.64 -4.34
N GLY A 50 3.06 -9.39 -4.57
CA GLY A 50 2.63 -8.57 -5.70
C GLY A 50 1.21 -7.98 -5.55
N THR A 51 0.57 -8.21 -4.40
CA THR A 51 -0.75 -7.66 -4.04
C THR A 51 -0.67 -6.15 -3.80
N LEU A 52 0.44 -5.69 -3.21
CA LEU A 52 0.77 -4.28 -3.04
C LEU A 52 1.81 -3.87 -4.07
N LYS A 53 1.45 -2.95 -4.96
CA LYS A 53 2.39 -2.37 -5.94
C LYS A 53 2.83 -0.99 -5.45
N LEU A 54 4.13 -0.83 -5.21
CA LEU A 54 4.70 0.48 -4.94
C LEU A 54 4.98 1.19 -6.27
N PRO A 55 4.65 2.49 -6.40
CA PRO A 55 5.08 3.25 -7.54
C PRO A 55 6.62 3.32 -7.54
N THR A 56 7.24 2.80 -8.59
CA THR A 56 8.71 2.79 -8.78
C THR A 56 9.25 4.16 -9.21
N THR A 57 8.36 5.09 -9.56
CA THR A 57 8.71 6.48 -9.86
C THR A 57 8.86 7.28 -8.57
N THR A 58 10.01 7.94 -8.43
CA THR A 58 10.28 8.98 -7.44
C THR A 58 9.08 9.90 -7.29
N ILE A 59 8.63 10.11 -6.04
CA ILE A 59 7.64 11.13 -5.71
C ILE A 59 8.22 12.47 -6.16
N GLY A 60 7.73 12.97 -7.28
CA GLY A 60 8.21 14.20 -7.91
C GLY A 60 8.26 14.17 -9.44
N GLU A 61 8.49 13.01 -10.08
CA GLU A 61 8.83 13.05 -11.52
C GLU A 61 7.79 12.43 -12.46
N SER A 62 6.98 11.45 -12.04
CA SER A 62 5.90 10.90 -12.90
C SER A 62 4.84 10.06 -12.17
N ALA A 63 4.95 9.85 -10.85
CA ALA A 63 4.06 8.94 -10.10
C ALA A 63 2.57 9.37 -10.05
N PHE A 64 2.29 10.63 -10.40
CA PHE A 64 0.93 11.20 -10.37
C PHE A 64 0.28 11.33 -11.75
N ALA A 65 0.95 10.91 -12.84
CA ALA A 65 0.39 11.04 -14.19
C ALA A 65 -0.92 10.24 -14.37
N ASP A 66 -1.08 9.15 -13.61
CA ASP A 66 -2.27 8.29 -13.62
C ASP A 66 -3.18 8.51 -12.41
N TRP A 67 -2.84 9.44 -11.51
CA TRP A 67 -3.70 9.81 -10.39
C TRP A 67 -4.63 10.92 -10.83
N THR A 68 -5.63 10.57 -11.65
CA THR A 68 -6.85 11.38 -11.82
C THR A 68 -7.71 11.28 -10.55
N LEU A 69 -7.10 11.45 -9.37
CA LEU A 69 -7.80 11.40 -8.08
C LEU A 69 -8.69 12.64 -7.89
N PHE A 70 -8.48 13.67 -8.71
CA PHE A 70 -9.28 14.87 -8.74
C PHE A 70 -10.11 14.93 -10.03
N ASP A 71 -11.37 14.50 -9.94
CA ASP A 71 -12.42 14.74 -10.95
C ASP A 71 -13.27 15.95 -10.51
N GLY A 72 -12.60 17.00 -10.05
CA GLY A 72 -13.27 18.24 -9.68
C GLY A 72 -13.34 19.19 -10.87
N PRO A 73 -14.25 20.18 -10.84
CA PRO A 73 -14.41 21.13 -11.93
C PRO A 73 -13.06 21.74 -12.34
N PRO A 74 -12.81 21.95 -13.65
CA PRO A 74 -11.52 22.47 -14.16
C PRO A 74 -11.14 23.85 -13.59
N ASP A 75 -12.06 24.48 -12.87
CA ASP A 75 -11.98 25.82 -12.34
C ASP A 75 -11.03 25.97 -11.14
N LEU A 76 -10.75 24.89 -10.39
CA LEU A 76 -9.92 25.02 -9.18
C LEU A 76 -8.44 25.27 -9.48
N ALA A 77 -7.92 24.74 -10.59
CA ALA A 77 -6.55 24.99 -11.00
C ALA A 77 -6.35 26.43 -11.51
N ALA A 78 -7.40 27.03 -12.09
CA ALA A 78 -7.36 28.40 -12.62
C ALA A 78 -7.48 29.46 -11.52
N HIS A 79 -8.17 29.15 -10.42
CA HIS A 79 -8.46 30.10 -9.33
C HIS A 79 -7.72 29.78 -8.03
N ALA A 80 -6.67 28.96 -8.08
CA ALA A 80 -5.89 28.58 -6.90
C ALA A 80 -5.38 29.80 -6.11
N ASP A 81 -4.94 30.85 -6.80
CA ASP A 81 -4.50 32.09 -6.19
C ASP A 81 -5.66 32.86 -5.51
N ASP A 82 -6.86 32.89 -6.10
CA ASP A 82 -8.06 33.53 -5.52
C ASP A 82 -8.53 32.79 -4.25
N TYR A 83 -8.47 31.46 -4.25
CA TYR A 83 -8.82 30.64 -3.09
C TYR A 83 -7.82 30.84 -1.94
N LEU A 84 -6.53 30.94 -2.25
CA LEU A 84 -5.48 31.16 -1.24
C LEU A 84 -5.48 32.60 -0.72
N ALA A 85 -5.93 33.56 -1.51
CA ALA A 85 -6.07 34.96 -1.12
C ALA A 85 -7.30 35.24 -0.23
N GLY A 86 -8.11 34.22 0.11
CA GLY A 86 -9.25 34.36 1.02
C GLY A 86 -10.55 34.84 0.36
N GLY A 87 -10.75 34.53 -0.92
CA GLY A 87 -11.96 34.85 -1.69
C GLY A 87 -13.21 34.06 -1.30
N PHE A 88 -13.58 34.03 -0.01
CA PHE A 88 -14.95 33.75 0.41
C PHE A 88 -15.53 35.00 1.10
N GLY A 89 -15.96 35.94 0.27
CA GLY A 89 -16.92 36.97 0.64
C GLY A 89 -16.32 38.32 1.04
N ARG A 90 -16.23 39.24 0.08
CA ARG A 90 -17.30 40.20 -0.22
C ARG A 90 -17.10 40.86 -1.58
#